data_AF-A0AAP0M820-F1
#
_entry.id   AF-A0AAP0M820-F1
#
_cell.length_a   1.000
_cell.length_b   1.000
_cell.length_c   1.000
_cell.angle_alpha   90.00
_cell.angle_beta   90.00
_cell.angle_gamma   90.00
#
_symmetry.space_group_name_H-M   'P 1'
#
loop_
_entity.id
_entity.type
_entity.pdbx_description
1 polymer ?
#
loop_
_entity_poly.entity_id
_entity_poly.type
_entity_poly.pdbx_seq_one_letter_code
_entity_poly.pdbx_strand_id
1 'polypeptide(L)'
;MKILEYVSCCRKTILGSKSDGRSDSTKAFLAAWAKACGSTAASTIYVPPGRYLLHNVVFQGQCRNNDITIRIDGTLVAPSDYRVVGDAGNWILFEHVNGVYIYGGILDGQGAGLWACKRSGNNNCPSGATTLGFSNSNNILINGLTSQNSQMFHVVTNGCHNVKVQGVRVSASGNSPNTDGIHVQSSSDVTILNARIGTGDDCVSVGPGTTNLWIENVACGPGHGISIGSLGKELHEAGVQNVTVKIVTFTGTENGLRIKSWGRPSTGFSRNILFQHALMKNVDNPIVIDQNYCPDNKNCPGKSSWVKISDVTYQDIHGASATEIAVKFDCSPKYPCSGINLEDVKLIYKNQPAEASCRNADGSASDSSNWTQFGGHLDMLFQVTKKCNVYSFGVLALEVIKENHPRDFISSISSSSFIRSISLNEILDPRLSTASRNVQDMLISIMEVVFLRLDVSPKSGPTMHTMCQLI
;
A
#
# COMPACT_ATOMS: atom_id res chain seq x y z
N MET A 1 31.49 -26.80 -23.62
CA MET A 1 30.67 -27.52 -22.62
C MET A 1 31.22 -27.18 -21.24
N LYS A 2 30.64 -26.19 -20.55
CA LYS A 2 31.04 -25.79 -19.19
C LYS A 2 29.79 -25.61 -18.32
N ILE A 3 29.97 -25.95 -17.06
CA ILE A 3 29.21 -26.94 -16.30
C ILE A 3 28.83 -26.29 -14.96
N LEU A 4 27.68 -26.65 -14.39
CA LEU A 4 27.38 -26.34 -12.99
C LEU A 4 28.47 -26.93 -12.06
N GLU A 5 29.19 -26.07 -11.33
CA GLU A 5 30.32 -26.50 -10.48
C GLU A 5 29.90 -26.51 -9.02
N TYR A 6 30.09 -27.65 -8.36
CA TYR A 6 30.04 -27.76 -6.91
C TYR A 6 31.46 -27.64 -6.36
N VAL A 7 31.72 -26.66 -5.51
CA VAL A 7 33.01 -26.47 -4.83
C VAL A 7 32.80 -26.58 -3.32
N SER A 8 33.40 -27.60 -2.71
CA SER A 8 33.55 -27.72 -1.27
C SER A 8 34.99 -28.15 -1.00
N CYS A 9 35.70 -27.40 -0.15
CA CYS A 9 37.07 -27.67 0.31
C CYS A 9 37.98 -28.32 -0.78
N CYS A 10 38.30 -27.55 -1.81
CA CYS A 10 39.18 -27.91 -2.94
C CYS A 10 38.69 -29.03 -3.90
N ARG A 11 37.49 -29.62 -3.73
CA ARG A 11 36.92 -30.58 -4.70
C ARG A 11 35.92 -29.91 -5.62
N LYS A 12 36.23 -29.91 -6.92
CA LYS A 12 35.36 -29.45 -8.00
C LYS A 12 34.60 -30.64 -8.57
N THR A 13 33.28 -30.68 -8.39
CA THR A 13 32.43 -31.65 -9.09
C THR A 13 31.67 -30.97 -10.21
N ILE A 14 31.81 -31.55 -11.40
CA ILE A 14 31.19 -31.12 -12.64
C ILE A 14 29.83 -31.84 -12.78
N LEU A 15 28.72 -31.10 -12.79
CA LEU A 15 27.38 -31.65 -13.02
C LEU A 15 26.89 -31.18 -14.39
N GLY A 16 26.79 -32.13 -15.34
CA GLY A 16 26.59 -31.85 -16.76
C GLY A 16 25.28 -31.12 -17.05
N SER A 17 25.38 -29.83 -17.41
CA SER A 17 24.30 -29.02 -17.95
C SER A 17 24.73 -28.41 -19.29
N LYS A 18 23.84 -28.38 -20.26
CA LYS A 18 24.07 -27.69 -21.54
C LYS A 18 23.56 -26.26 -21.42
N SER A 19 24.38 -25.30 -21.83
CA SER A 19 24.12 -23.87 -21.73
C SER A 19 23.36 -23.29 -22.93
N ASP A 20 22.49 -24.09 -23.56
CA ASP A 20 21.76 -23.76 -24.79
C ASP A 20 20.37 -23.14 -24.53
N GLY A 21 19.94 -23.06 -23.27
CA GLY A 21 18.61 -22.60 -22.86
C GLY A 21 17.46 -23.50 -23.31
N ARG A 22 17.75 -24.75 -23.74
CA ARG A 22 16.77 -25.69 -24.29
C ARG A 22 16.84 -27.06 -23.64
N SER A 23 18.04 -27.50 -23.27
CA SER A 23 18.26 -28.78 -22.60
C SER A 23 17.98 -28.63 -21.11
N ASP A 24 17.07 -29.45 -20.60
CA ASP A 24 16.68 -29.43 -19.20
C ASP A 24 17.88 -29.68 -18.27
N SER A 25 18.17 -28.70 -17.42
CA SER A 25 19.26 -28.74 -16.44
C SER A 25 18.79 -29.06 -15.03
N THR A 26 17.49 -29.28 -14.82
CA THR A 26 16.86 -29.47 -13.50
C THR A 26 17.56 -30.54 -12.65
N LYS A 27 17.81 -31.72 -13.22
CA LYS A 27 18.47 -32.82 -12.49
C LYS A 27 19.89 -32.45 -12.01
N ALA A 28 20.62 -31.66 -12.78
CA ALA A 28 21.97 -31.24 -12.42
C ALA A 28 21.95 -30.25 -11.24
N PHE A 29 21.01 -29.30 -11.23
CA PHE A 29 20.83 -28.36 -10.12
C PHE A 29 20.40 -29.08 -8.83
N LEU A 30 19.45 -30.00 -8.91
CA LEU A 30 19.02 -30.80 -7.76
C LEU A 30 20.16 -31.67 -7.20
N ALA A 31 20.97 -32.28 -8.07
CA ALA A 31 22.14 -33.04 -7.65
C ALA A 31 23.21 -32.17 -6.97
N ALA A 32 23.41 -30.93 -7.44
CA ALA A 32 24.34 -29.98 -6.83
C ALA A 32 23.86 -29.52 -5.46
N TRP A 33 22.57 -29.20 -5.36
CA TRP A 33 21.93 -28.86 -4.10
C TRP A 33 22.06 -29.99 -3.09
N ALA A 34 21.75 -31.23 -3.46
CA ALA A 34 21.86 -32.38 -2.57
C ALA A 34 23.29 -32.53 -1.99
N LYS A 35 24.32 -32.27 -2.80
CA LYS A 35 25.72 -32.28 -2.33
C LYS A 35 26.02 -31.12 -1.39
N ALA A 36 25.60 -29.90 -1.74
CA ALA A 36 25.82 -28.71 -0.90
C ALA A 36 25.11 -28.80 0.44
N CYS A 37 23.85 -29.23 0.42
CA CYS A 37 22.99 -29.39 1.57
C CYS A 37 23.47 -30.52 2.50
N GLY A 38 24.01 -31.60 1.95
CA GLY A 38 24.58 -32.72 2.71
C GLY A 38 26.00 -32.51 3.23
N SER A 39 26.69 -31.46 2.80
CA SER A 39 28.04 -31.10 3.25
C SER A 39 28.05 -30.62 4.70
N THR A 40 29.19 -30.73 5.37
CA THR A 40 29.45 -30.06 6.66
C THR A 40 30.35 -28.83 6.51
N ALA A 41 30.89 -28.61 5.30
CA ALA A 41 31.75 -27.48 4.97
C ALA A 41 31.04 -26.52 4.02
N ALA A 42 31.39 -25.24 4.12
CA ALA A 42 30.94 -24.18 3.22
C ALA A 42 31.06 -24.63 1.76
N SER A 43 30.01 -24.34 0.99
CA SER A 43 29.84 -24.91 -0.35
C SER A 43 29.37 -23.86 -1.34
N THR A 44 29.93 -23.89 -2.54
CA THR A 44 29.50 -23.05 -3.65
C THR A 44 28.89 -23.88 -4.77
N ILE A 45 27.67 -23.53 -5.19
CA ILE A 45 27.06 -23.94 -6.44
C ILE A 45 27.29 -22.81 -7.45
N TYR A 46 28.14 -23.05 -8.44
CA TYR A 46 28.48 -22.08 -9.48
C TYR A 46 27.75 -22.38 -10.78
N VAL A 47 27.02 -21.39 -11.30
CA VAL A 47 26.39 -21.41 -12.62
C VAL A 47 27.21 -20.53 -13.56
N PRO A 48 27.95 -21.11 -14.52
CA PRO A 48 28.78 -20.34 -15.44
C PRO A 48 27.98 -19.45 -16.39
N PRO A 49 28.64 -18.56 -17.15
CA PRO A 49 28.01 -17.86 -18.25
C PRO A 49 27.35 -18.82 -19.26
N GLY A 50 26.10 -18.54 -19.61
CA GLY A 50 25.28 -19.40 -20.46
C GLY A 50 23.80 -19.31 -20.14
N ARG A 51 22.95 -19.99 -20.92
CA ARG A 51 21.50 -20.09 -20.65
C ARG A 51 21.16 -21.51 -20.23
N TYR A 52 20.51 -21.70 -19.09
CA TYR A 52 20.20 -23.01 -18.54
C TYR A 52 18.70 -23.13 -18.33
N LEU A 53 18.06 -24.03 -19.08
CA LEU A 53 16.64 -24.31 -18.92
C LEU A 53 16.42 -25.04 -17.60
N LEU A 54 15.51 -24.53 -16.77
CA LEU A 54 15.04 -25.17 -15.57
C LEU A 54 13.53 -25.31 -15.59
N HIS A 55 13.04 -26.50 -15.28
CA HIS A 55 11.65 -26.70 -14.88
C HIS A 55 11.47 -26.24 -13.42
N ASN A 56 10.31 -26.50 -12.83
CA ASN A 56 10.10 -26.27 -11.40
C ASN A 56 11.17 -27.02 -10.58
N VAL A 57 11.78 -26.33 -9.62
CA VAL A 57 12.75 -26.89 -8.68
C VAL A 57 12.44 -26.46 -7.26
N VAL A 58 12.52 -27.43 -6.34
CA VAL A 58 12.44 -27.22 -4.90
C VAL A 58 13.74 -27.67 -4.27
N PHE A 59 14.44 -26.73 -3.66
CA PHE A 59 15.67 -26.91 -2.90
C PHE A 59 15.33 -27.06 -1.42
N GLN A 60 15.11 -28.31 -1.01
CA GLN A 60 14.66 -28.66 0.33
C GLN A 60 15.81 -28.65 1.34
N GLY A 61 15.58 -28.07 2.51
CA GLY A 61 16.32 -28.32 3.76
C GLY A 61 15.61 -29.33 4.67
N GLN A 62 15.99 -29.54 5.92
CA GLN A 62 17.11 -28.93 6.63
C GLN A 62 18.45 -29.48 6.13
N CYS A 63 19.39 -28.58 5.89
CA CYS A 63 20.73 -28.95 5.44
C CYS A 63 21.66 -29.21 6.63
N ARG A 64 22.64 -30.08 6.42
CA ARG A 64 23.80 -30.20 7.32
C ARG A 64 24.74 -28.99 7.21
N ASN A 65 24.70 -28.34 6.05
CA ASN A 65 25.43 -27.12 5.75
C ASN A 65 24.56 -25.88 5.99
N ASN A 66 25.12 -24.86 6.60
CA ASN A 66 24.51 -23.54 6.82
C ASN A 66 25.29 -22.38 6.17
N ASP A 67 26.15 -22.70 5.20
CA ASP A 67 26.89 -21.75 4.38
C ASP A 67 26.93 -22.26 2.94
N ILE A 68 25.82 -22.04 2.23
CA ILE A 68 25.66 -22.42 0.82
C ILE A 68 25.59 -21.16 -0.02
N THR A 69 26.64 -20.93 -0.79
CA THR A 69 26.69 -19.88 -1.80
C THR A 69 26.20 -20.42 -3.14
N ILE A 70 25.27 -19.71 -3.79
CA ILE A 70 24.87 -19.94 -5.17
C ILE A 70 25.33 -18.74 -5.98
N ARG A 71 26.37 -18.93 -6.80
CA ARG A 71 26.91 -17.87 -7.65
C ARG A 71 26.47 -18.09 -9.08
N ILE A 72 25.73 -17.14 -9.63
CA ILE A 72 25.16 -17.22 -10.96
C ILE A 72 25.81 -16.15 -11.84
N ASP A 73 26.64 -16.57 -12.78
CA ASP A 73 27.21 -15.69 -13.81
C ASP A 73 26.43 -15.80 -15.15
N GLY A 74 25.47 -16.73 -15.23
CA GLY A 74 24.63 -16.98 -16.40
C GLY A 74 23.16 -16.56 -16.25
N THR A 75 22.32 -17.17 -17.08
CA THR A 75 20.86 -17.01 -17.07
C THR A 75 20.19 -18.35 -16.81
N LEU A 76 19.33 -18.41 -15.80
CA LEU A 76 18.35 -19.48 -15.66
C LEU A 76 17.12 -19.05 -16.44
N VAL A 77 16.55 -19.94 -17.24
CA VAL A 77 15.37 -19.66 -18.06
C VAL A 77 14.29 -20.70 -17.79
N ALA A 78 13.06 -20.23 -17.58
CA ALA A 78 11.88 -21.09 -17.46
C ALA A 78 11.50 -21.66 -18.84
N PRO A 79 10.65 -22.70 -18.92
CA PRO A 79 10.14 -23.18 -20.20
C PRO A 79 9.36 -22.09 -20.93
N SER A 80 9.54 -22.00 -22.25
CA SER A 80 8.82 -21.01 -23.08
C SER A 80 7.31 -21.26 -23.14
N ASP A 81 6.90 -22.52 -22.98
CA ASP A 81 5.49 -22.85 -22.73
C ASP A 81 5.17 -22.56 -21.26
N TYR A 82 4.47 -21.44 -21.03
CA TYR A 82 4.15 -20.94 -19.69
C TYR A 82 3.35 -21.95 -18.85
N ARG A 83 2.66 -22.91 -19.48
CA ARG A 83 1.86 -23.93 -18.78
C ARG A 83 2.73 -24.94 -18.03
N VAL A 84 3.98 -25.13 -18.43
CA VAL A 84 4.87 -26.15 -17.83
C VAL A 84 5.17 -25.87 -16.36
N VAL A 85 5.32 -24.59 -16.00
CA VAL A 85 5.49 -24.16 -14.59
C VAL A 85 4.27 -23.38 -14.07
N GLY A 86 3.24 -23.22 -14.91
CA GLY A 86 2.13 -22.29 -14.70
C GLY A 86 1.34 -22.51 -13.42
N ASP A 87 1.30 -23.72 -12.86
CA ASP A 87 0.58 -24.01 -11.61
C ASP A 87 1.50 -24.60 -10.53
N ALA A 88 2.81 -24.41 -10.68
CA ALA A 88 3.79 -24.90 -9.70
C ALA A 88 3.82 -24.05 -8.40
N GLY A 89 3.14 -22.91 -8.37
CA GLY A 89 3.21 -21.91 -7.31
C GLY A 89 4.52 -21.11 -7.33
N ASN A 90 5.67 -21.81 -7.34
CA ASN A 90 7.00 -21.22 -7.52
C ASN A 90 7.74 -21.94 -8.67
N TRP A 91 8.59 -21.23 -9.39
CA TRP A 91 9.52 -21.83 -10.34
C TRP A 91 10.77 -22.33 -9.62
N ILE A 92 11.39 -21.48 -8.80
CA ILE A 92 12.53 -21.82 -7.95
C ILE A 92 12.13 -21.58 -6.49
N LEU A 93 12.05 -22.64 -5.69
CA LEU A 93 11.71 -22.57 -4.27
C LEU A 93 12.86 -23.09 -3.41
N PHE A 94 13.22 -22.34 -2.37
CA PHE A 94 14.01 -22.82 -1.25
C PHE A 94 13.09 -22.96 -0.03
N GLU A 95 13.13 -24.12 0.62
CA GLU A 95 12.24 -24.39 1.74
C GLU A 95 13.00 -25.00 2.92
N HIS A 96 12.74 -24.48 4.13
CA HIS A 96 13.40 -24.92 5.37
C HIS A 96 14.94 -24.83 5.33
N VAL A 97 15.48 -23.85 4.60
CA VAL A 97 16.93 -23.66 4.49
C VAL A 97 17.44 -22.66 5.53
N ASN A 98 18.72 -22.79 5.88
CA ASN A 98 19.40 -21.86 6.79
C ASN A 98 20.77 -21.53 6.20
N GLY A 99 21.06 -20.26 5.93
CA GLY A 99 22.37 -19.85 5.41
C GLY A 99 22.55 -20.11 3.91
N VAL A 100 21.68 -19.48 3.10
CA VAL A 100 21.75 -19.55 1.63
C VAL A 100 21.99 -18.15 1.06
N TYR A 101 23.02 -18.03 0.24
CA TYR A 101 23.49 -16.76 -0.31
C TYR A 101 23.55 -16.81 -1.83
N ILE A 102 22.65 -16.08 -2.51
CA ILE A 102 22.57 -15.99 -3.97
C ILE A 102 23.29 -14.73 -4.44
N TYR A 103 24.23 -14.88 -5.39
CA TYR A 103 24.99 -13.78 -5.98
C TYR A 103 24.84 -13.74 -7.51
N GLY A 104 24.41 -12.59 -8.02
CA GLY A 104 24.35 -12.28 -9.44
C GLY A 104 23.32 -13.09 -10.22
N GLY A 105 23.44 -13.02 -11.54
CA GLY A 105 22.68 -13.84 -12.48
C GLY A 105 21.37 -13.24 -12.92
N ILE A 106 20.78 -13.89 -13.93
CA ILE A 106 19.47 -13.54 -14.49
C ILE A 106 18.52 -14.73 -14.31
N LEU A 107 17.34 -14.49 -13.77
CA LEU A 107 16.22 -15.43 -13.76
C LEU A 107 15.17 -14.93 -14.75
N ASP A 108 14.95 -15.66 -15.83
CA ASP A 108 13.98 -15.34 -16.88
C ASP A 108 12.76 -16.25 -16.80
N GLY A 109 11.67 -15.74 -16.21
CA GLY A 109 10.45 -16.49 -15.95
C GLY A 109 9.55 -16.74 -17.17
N GLN A 110 9.89 -16.19 -18.34
CA GLN A 110 9.14 -16.38 -19.60
C GLN A 110 7.62 -16.09 -19.50
N GLY A 111 7.22 -15.10 -18.68
CA GLY A 111 5.82 -14.83 -18.33
C GLY A 111 4.94 -14.23 -19.44
N ALA A 112 5.52 -13.72 -20.54
CA ALA A 112 4.79 -12.99 -21.57
C ALA A 112 3.58 -13.75 -22.16
N GLY A 113 3.73 -15.05 -22.39
CA GLY A 113 2.64 -15.89 -22.89
C GLY A 113 1.48 -16.01 -21.91
N LEU A 114 1.77 -16.15 -20.60
CA LEU A 114 0.73 -16.20 -19.57
C LEU A 114 0.02 -14.85 -19.44
N TRP A 115 0.76 -13.75 -19.48
CA TRP A 115 0.15 -12.42 -19.39
C TRP A 115 -0.80 -12.16 -20.56
N ALA A 116 -0.43 -12.60 -21.78
CA ALA A 116 -1.31 -12.52 -22.95
C ALA A 116 -2.60 -13.33 -22.75
N CYS A 117 -2.48 -14.55 -22.19
CA CYS A 117 -3.64 -15.38 -21.84
C CYS A 117 -4.56 -14.67 -20.84
N LYS A 118 -4.03 -14.18 -19.71
CA LYS A 118 -4.83 -13.52 -18.66
C LYS A 118 -5.55 -12.27 -19.18
N ARG A 119 -4.87 -11.47 -20.01
CA ARG A 119 -5.46 -10.26 -20.61
C ARG A 119 -6.53 -10.54 -21.66
N SER A 120 -6.54 -11.71 -22.29
CA SER A 120 -7.59 -12.05 -23.26
C SER A 120 -8.91 -12.42 -22.59
N GLY A 121 -9.01 -12.37 -21.26
CA GLY A 121 -10.19 -12.80 -20.51
C GLY A 121 -10.43 -14.32 -20.58
N ASN A 122 -9.42 -15.10 -20.95
CA ASN A 122 -9.54 -16.55 -20.99
C ASN A 122 -9.48 -17.11 -19.56
N ASN A 123 -10.48 -17.88 -19.18
CA ASN A 123 -10.56 -18.48 -17.84
C ASN A 123 -9.67 -19.73 -17.69
N ASN A 124 -9.08 -20.25 -18.77
CA ASN A 124 -8.22 -21.44 -18.76
C ASN A 124 -6.73 -21.11 -18.65
N CYS A 125 -6.39 -19.93 -18.12
CA CYS A 125 -5.00 -19.56 -17.87
C CYS A 125 -4.55 -20.12 -16.51
N PRO A 126 -3.34 -20.70 -16.41
CA PRO A 126 -2.73 -21.05 -15.14
C PRO A 126 -2.66 -19.86 -14.18
N SER A 127 -2.57 -20.16 -12.89
CA SER A 127 -2.36 -19.15 -11.85
C SER A 127 -1.08 -18.34 -12.08
N GLY A 128 -0.03 -19.02 -12.51
CA GLY A 128 1.33 -18.56 -12.75
C GLY A 128 2.28 -19.00 -11.64
N ALA A 129 3.58 -19.04 -11.94
CA ALA A 129 4.62 -19.29 -10.94
C ALA A 129 5.35 -18.02 -10.50
N THR A 130 5.58 -17.89 -9.19
CA THR A 130 6.57 -16.96 -8.62
C THR A 130 7.96 -17.36 -9.07
N THR A 131 8.82 -16.41 -9.48
CA THR A 131 10.15 -16.75 -9.99
C THR A 131 11.07 -17.33 -8.91
N LEU A 132 11.22 -16.66 -7.77
CA LEU A 132 12.06 -17.10 -6.66
C LEU A 132 11.32 -16.99 -5.33
N GLY A 133 11.20 -18.11 -4.61
CA GLY A 133 10.57 -18.17 -3.29
C GLY A 133 11.51 -18.70 -2.22
N PHE A 134 11.41 -18.14 -1.02
CA PHE A 134 11.93 -18.70 0.22
C PHE A 134 10.76 -18.94 1.18
N SER A 135 10.67 -20.17 1.69
CA SER A 135 9.64 -20.62 2.62
C SER A 135 10.27 -21.13 3.91
N ASN A 136 9.79 -20.67 5.07
CA ASN A 136 10.19 -21.19 6.39
C ASN A 136 11.71 -21.24 6.60
N SER A 137 12.43 -20.21 6.16
CA SER A 137 13.90 -20.22 5.99
C SER A 137 14.59 -19.10 6.76
N ASN A 138 15.88 -19.29 7.08
CA ASN A 138 16.65 -18.36 7.91
C ASN A 138 17.95 -17.94 7.23
N ASN A 139 18.44 -16.74 7.56
CA ASN A 139 19.77 -16.26 7.15
C ASN A 139 19.97 -16.31 5.63
N ILE A 140 19.21 -15.49 4.91
CA ILE A 140 19.18 -15.48 3.44
C ILE A 140 19.80 -14.18 2.91
N LEU A 141 20.64 -14.29 1.88
CA LEU A 141 21.11 -13.14 1.10
C LEU A 141 20.78 -13.33 -0.38
N ILE A 142 20.18 -12.32 -1.00
CA ILE A 142 20.03 -12.20 -2.45
C ILE A 142 20.76 -10.93 -2.87
N ASN A 143 21.87 -11.06 -3.60
CA ASN A 143 22.74 -9.93 -3.93
C ASN A 143 22.96 -9.81 -5.44
N GLY A 144 22.55 -8.70 -6.05
CA GLY A 144 22.83 -8.38 -7.45
C GLY A 144 22.07 -9.21 -8.48
N LEU A 145 21.05 -9.95 -8.06
CA LEU A 145 20.19 -10.78 -8.93
C LEU A 145 19.34 -9.90 -9.85
N THR A 146 19.15 -10.33 -11.10
CA THR A 146 18.14 -9.78 -12.00
C THR A 146 17.01 -10.79 -12.19
N SER A 147 15.77 -10.41 -11.90
CA SER A 147 14.57 -11.23 -12.13
C SER A 147 13.72 -10.58 -13.22
N GLN A 148 13.53 -11.27 -14.34
CA GLN A 148 12.83 -10.76 -15.50
C GLN A 148 11.64 -11.64 -15.89
N ASN A 149 10.56 -11.00 -16.34
CA ASN A 149 9.40 -11.65 -16.92
C ASN A 149 8.81 -12.77 -16.05
N SER A 150 8.60 -12.52 -14.76
CA SER A 150 7.96 -13.51 -13.88
C SER A 150 6.51 -13.76 -14.31
N GLN A 151 6.03 -15.00 -14.14
CA GLN A 151 4.63 -15.33 -14.42
C GLN A 151 3.67 -14.74 -13.37
N MET A 152 4.12 -14.69 -12.11
CA MET A 152 3.50 -13.94 -11.01
C MET A 152 4.58 -13.11 -10.30
N PHE A 153 4.73 -13.24 -8.97
CA PHE A 153 5.68 -12.46 -8.17
C PHE A 153 7.12 -12.78 -8.55
N HIS A 154 8.03 -11.81 -8.41
CA HIS A 154 9.44 -12.01 -8.76
C HIS A 154 10.23 -12.65 -7.61
N VAL A 155 10.11 -12.12 -6.39
CA VAL A 155 10.77 -12.64 -5.19
C VAL A 155 9.78 -12.70 -4.04
N VAL A 156 9.67 -13.85 -3.38
CA VAL A 156 8.80 -14.04 -2.20
C VAL A 156 9.62 -14.53 -1.01
N THR A 157 9.41 -13.94 0.16
CA THR A 157 9.86 -14.47 1.44
C THR A 157 8.65 -14.71 2.34
N ASN A 158 8.40 -15.98 2.68
CA ASN A 158 7.26 -16.38 3.50
C ASN A 158 7.75 -17.23 4.68
N GLY A 159 7.40 -16.86 5.92
CA GLY A 159 7.87 -17.62 7.09
C GLY A 159 9.38 -17.47 7.35
N CYS A 160 10.02 -16.40 6.85
CA CYS A 160 11.48 -16.29 6.86
C CYS A 160 11.98 -15.35 7.97
N HIS A 161 13.22 -15.57 8.43
CA HIS A 161 13.87 -14.70 9.41
C HIS A 161 15.29 -14.34 8.98
N ASN A 162 15.70 -13.09 9.22
CA ASN A 162 16.99 -12.54 8.82
C ASN A 162 17.24 -12.71 7.31
N VAL A 163 16.53 -11.91 6.51
CA VAL A 163 16.63 -11.92 5.05
C VAL A 163 17.15 -10.58 4.54
N LYS A 164 18.16 -10.62 3.68
CA LYS A 164 18.69 -9.44 3.00
C LYS A 164 18.57 -9.55 1.49
N VAL A 165 17.90 -8.59 0.86
CA VAL A 165 17.77 -8.46 -0.59
C VAL A 165 18.47 -7.16 -1.00
N GLN A 166 19.57 -7.25 -1.74
CA GLN A 166 20.42 -6.11 -2.05
C GLN A 166 20.78 -6.03 -3.53
N GLY A 167 20.67 -4.84 -4.13
CA GLY A 167 21.12 -4.60 -5.50
C GLY A 167 20.31 -5.33 -6.57
N VAL A 168 19.11 -5.78 -6.23
CA VAL A 168 18.26 -6.58 -7.12
C VAL A 168 17.60 -5.70 -8.18
N ARG A 169 17.51 -6.23 -9.40
CA ARG A 169 16.76 -5.63 -10.51
C ARG A 169 15.57 -6.51 -10.85
N VAL A 170 14.38 -5.92 -10.89
CA VAL A 170 13.15 -6.59 -11.28
C VAL A 170 12.57 -5.87 -12.50
N SER A 171 12.22 -6.64 -13.53
CA SER A 171 11.60 -6.11 -14.74
C SER A 171 10.51 -7.03 -15.29
N ALA A 172 9.30 -6.50 -15.41
CA ALA A 172 8.21 -7.04 -16.20
C ALA A 172 7.50 -5.90 -16.93
N SER A 173 6.58 -6.23 -17.84
CA SER A 173 5.79 -5.21 -18.55
C SER A 173 4.90 -4.44 -17.57
N GLY A 174 4.68 -3.14 -17.76
CA GLY A 174 3.74 -2.37 -16.92
C GLY A 174 2.28 -2.88 -16.96
N ASN A 175 1.95 -3.78 -17.91
CA ASN A 175 0.66 -4.44 -18.04
C ASN A 175 0.68 -5.93 -17.70
N SER A 176 1.72 -6.42 -17.00
CA SER A 176 1.79 -7.82 -16.56
C SER A 176 1.01 -8.03 -15.26
N PRO A 177 -0.06 -8.87 -15.27
CA PRO A 177 -0.95 -9.01 -14.12
C PRO A 177 -0.27 -9.77 -12.97
N ASN A 178 -0.40 -9.25 -11.74
CA ASN A 178 0.06 -9.88 -10.50
C ASN A 178 1.56 -10.19 -10.48
N THR A 179 2.36 -9.27 -11.00
CA THR A 179 3.82 -9.40 -11.10
C THR A 179 4.55 -8.64 -10.00
N ASP A 180 4.11 -8.76 -8.75
CA ASP A 180 4.73 -8.08 -7.61
C ASP A 180 6.25 -8.27 -7.61
N GLY A 181 7.00 -7.21 -7.30
CA GLY A 181 8.45 -7.24 -7.29
C GLY A 181 9.00 -8.10 -6.15
N ILE A 182 9.01 -7.54 -4.95
CA ILE A 182 9.41 -8.27 -3.74
C ILE A 182 8.21 -8.36 -2.81
N HIS A 183 7.81 -9.58 -2.46
CA HIS A 183 6.73 -9.84 -1.53
C HIS A 183 7.28 -10.41 -0.22
N VAL A 184 6.89 -9.81 0.91
CA VAL A 184 7.29 -10.23 2.26
C VAL A 184 6.03 -10.57 3.06
N GLN A 185 5.96 -11.79 3.60
CA GLN A 185 4.84 -12.24 4.42
C GLN A 185 5.34 -13.13 5.55
N SER A 186 4.68 -13.11 6.72
CA SER A 186 5.01 -13.98 7.87
C SER A 186 6.51 -14.02 8.19
N SER A 187 7.23 -12.92 7.97
CA SER A 187 8.69 -12.89 8.01
C SER A 187 9.19 -11.79 8.95
N SER A 188 10.36 -11.98 9.56
CA SER A 188 10.96 -11.01 10.47
C SER A 188 12.40 -10.65 10.10
N ASP A 189 12.79 -9.42 10.42
CA ASP A 189 14.14 -8.90 10.20
C ASP A 189 14.54 -9.01 8.71
N VAL A 190 13.73 -8.37 7.87
CA VAL A 190 13.91 -8.35 6.42
C VAL A 190 14.43 -6.99 5.99
N THR A 191 15.48 -6.97 5.18
CA THR A 191 16.13 -5.75 4.69
C THR A 191 16.22 -5.75 3.17
N ILE A 192 15.63 -4.76 2.52
CA ILE A 192 15.63 -4.57 1.06
C ILE A 192 16.41 -3.29 0.75
N LEU A 193 17.52 -3.39 0.03
CA LEU A 193 18.43 -2.26 -0.24
C LEU A 193 18.77 -2.12 -1.73
N ASN A 194 18.86 -0.89 -2.21
CA ASN A 194 19.43 -0.57 -3.53
C ASN A 194 18.73 -1.31 -4.70
N ALA A 195 17.42 -1.44 -4.65
CA ALA A 195 16.65 -2.21 -5.64
C ALA A 195 16.06 -1.30 -6.74
N ARG A 196 15.91 -1.85 -7.95
CA ARG A 196 15.19 -1.21 -9.06
C ARG A 196 14.11 -2.15 -9.56
N ILE A 197 12.86 -1.72 -9.47
CA ILE A 197 11.71 -2.60 -9.68
C ILE A 197 10.71 -1.91 -10.61
N GLY A 198 10.47 -2.52 -11.76
CA GLY A 198 9.39 -2.15 -12.68
C GLY A 198 8.56 -3.36 -13.03
N THR A 199 7.26 -3.32 -12.75
CA THR A 199 6.32 -4.44 -12.92
C THR A 199 4.94 -3.91 -13.31
N GLY A 200 3.96 -4.81 -13.44
CA GLY A 200 2.55 -4.44 -13.59
C GLY A 200 1.75 -4.53 -12.29
N ASP A 201 2.41 -4.68 -11.13
CA ASP A 201 1.75 -4.73 -9.82
C ASP A 201 2.63 -4.08 -8.73
N ASP A 202 2.44 -4.42 -7.46
CA ASP A 202 3.17 -3.83 -6.34
C ASP A 202 4.71 -3.95 -6.53
N CYS A 203 5.42 -2.84 -6.32
CA CYS A 203 6.88 -2.79 -6.31
C CYS A 203 7.44 -3.62 -5.14
N VAL A 204 6.91 -3.35 -3.94
CA VAL A 204 7.08 -4.20 -2.76
C VAL A 204 5.72 -4.37 -2.11
N SER A 205 5.29 -5.61 -1.87
CA SER A 205 4.06 -5.93 -1.15
C SER A 205 4.35 -6.60 0.19
N VAL A 206 3.64 -6.18 1.23
CA VAL A 206 3.86 -6.62 2.61
C VAL A 206 2.60 -7.29 3.15
N GLY A 207 2.63 -8.61 3.27
CA GLY A 207 1.56 -9.43 3.81
C GLY A 207 1.55 -9.52 5.34
N PRO A 208 0.48 -10.09 5.92
CA PRO A 208 0.31 -10.27 7.36
C PRO A 208 1.44 -11.09 7.98
N GLY A 209 1.73 -10.84 9.26
CA GLY A 209 2.79 -11.51 10.02
C GLY A 209 4.20 -10.97 9.76
N THR A 210 4.32 -9.88 8.99
CA THR A 210 5.62 -9.24 8.76
C THR A 210 6.02 -8.32 9.92
N THR A 211 7.24 -8.48 10.43
CA THR A 211 7.79 -7.64 11.50
C THR A 211 9.22 -7.18 11.20
N ASN A 212 9.59 -5.97 11.61
CA ASN A 212 10.95 -5.44 11.43
C ASN A 212 11.42 -5.49 9.96
N LEU A 213 10.69 -4.77 9.09
CA LEU A 213 11.01 -4.66 7.67
C LEU A 213 11.68 -3.31 7.40
N TRP A 214 12.86 -3.33 6.79
CA TRP A 214 13.59 -2.15 6.36
C TRP A 214 13.71 -2.12 4.83
N ILE A 215 13.22 -1.06 4.20
CA ILE A 215 13.31 -0.84 2.75
C ILE A 215 14.05 0.48 2.53
N GLU A 216 15.19 0.45 1.83
CA GLU A 216 15.96 1.67 1.58
C GLU A 216 16.60 1.76 0.20
N ASN A 217 16.60 2.97 -0.36
CA ASN A 217 17.17 3.27 -1.68
C ASN A 217 16.55 2.39 -2.78
N VAL A 218 15.24 2.48 -2.95
CA VAL A 218 14.48 1.70 -3.94
C VAL A 218 13.91 2.63 -5.01
N ALA A 219 14.03 2.23 -6.28
CA ALA A 219 13.35 2.88 -7.39
C ALA A 219 12.21 1.98 -7.88
N CYS A 220 10.98 2.47 -7.77
CA CYS A 220 9.75 1.80 -8.20
C CYS A 220 9.19 2.50 -9.44
N GLY A 221 8.80 1.73 -10.45
CA GLY A 221 8.07 2.28 -11.58
C GLY A 221 8.41 1.64 -12.93
N PRO A 222 7.41 1.27 -13.75
CA PRO A 222 5.96 1.31 -13.47
C PRO A 222 5.52 0.26 -12.41
N GLY A 223 4.26 0.30 -11.98
CA GLY A 223 3.66 -0.66 -11.03
C GLY A 223 2.69 -0.01 -10.03
N HIS A 224 2.33 -0.69 -8.95
CA HIS A 224 1.36 -0.25 -7.94
C HIS A 224 1.97 0.37 -6.67
N GLY A 225 3.28 0.62 -6.65
CA GLY A 225 3.96 1.25 -5.51
C GLY A 225 4.36 0.29 -4.40
N ILE A 226 4.65 0.81 -3.21
CA ILE A 226 4.94 0.01 -2.02
C ILE A 226 3.66 -0.10 -1.20
N SER A 227 3.19 -1.33 -1.02
CA SER A 227 1.89 -1.62 -0.42
C SER A 227 1.99 -2.51 0.81
N ILE A 228 1.45 -2.06 1.94
CA ILE A 228 1.15 -2.92 3.09
C ILE A 228 -0.27 -3.46 2.92
N GLY A 229 -0.41 -4.78 2.91
CA GLY A 229 -1.65 -5.51 2.70
C GLY A 229 -1.76 -6.19 1.33
N SER A 230 -2.94 -6.71 0.95
CA SER A 230 -4.21 -6.50 1.64
C SER A 230 -4.27 -7.21 3.00
N LEU A 231 -4.56 -6.46 4.05
CA LEU A 231 -4.86 -6.99 5.38
C LEU A 231 -6.36 -7.22 5.55
N GLY A 232 -6.72 -7.96 6.58
CA GLY A 232 -8.08 -8.35 6.91
C GLY A 232 -8.62 -9.37 5.94
N LYS A 233 -7.78 -10.23 5.35
CA LYS A 233 -8.27 -11.29 4.45
C LYS A 233 -8.99 -12.38 5.24
N GLU A 234 -8.47 -12.69 6.41
CA GLU A 234 -9.06 -13.64 7.34
C GLU A 234 -9.53 -12.93 8.62
N LEU A 235 -10.48 -13.56 9.32
CA LEU A 235 -10.92 -13.05 10.63
C LEU A 235 -9.75 -13.05 11.63
N HIS A 236 -8.96 -14.12 11.62
CA HIS A 236 -7.79 -14.28 12.47
C HIS A 236 -6.54 -14.29 11.59
N GLU A 237 -5.82 -13.17 11.60
CA GLU A 237 -4.53 -13.03 10.92
C GLU A 237 -3.57 -12.22 11.80
N ALA A 238 -2.28 -12.47 11.61
CA ALA A 238 -1.24 -11.68 12.26
C ALA A 238 -1.19 -10.26 11.66
N GLY A 239 -0.82 -9.27 12.47
CA GLY A 239 -0.62 -7.91 11.99
C GLY A 239 0.71 -7.71 11.27
N VAL A 240 0.91 -6.49 10.77
CA VAL A 240 2.18 -5.98 10.26
C VAL A 240 2.68 -4.90 11.23
N GLN A 241 3.96 -4.96 11.60
CA GLN A 241 4.52 -3.94 12.50
C GLN A 241 6.00 -3.66 12.28
N ASN A 242 6.43 -2.46 12.69
CA ASN A 242 7.82 -2.01 12.60
C ASN A 242 8.33 -2.07 11.15
N VAL A 243 7.70 -1.29 10.28
CA VAL A 243 8.09 -1.18 8.88
C VAL A 243 8.70 0.19 8.65
N THR A 244 9.91 0.25 8.11
CA THR A 244 10.55 1.49 7.67
C THR A 244 10.80 1.43 6.18
N VAL A 245 10.35 2.46 5.47
CA VAL A 245 10.57 2.67 4.04
C VAL A 245 11.24 4.02 3.88
N LYS A 246 12.48 4.03 3.41
CA LYS A 246 13.34 5.21 3.40
C LYS A 246 13.99 5.43 2.04
N ILE A 247 14.13 6.65 1.56
CA ILE A 247 14.84 6.96 0.30
C ILE A 247 14.25 6.17 -0.87
N VAL A 248 13.03 6.51 -1.29
CA VAL A 248 12.34 5.80 -2.38
C VAL A 248 11.94 6.77 -3.47
N THR A 249 12.13 6.38 -4.73
CA THR A 249 11.62 7.12 -5.89
C THR A 249 10.54 6.32 -6.58
N PHE A 250 9.37 6.92 -6.77
CA PHE A 250 8.25 6.37 -7.53
C PHE A 250 8.13 7.09 -8.86
N THR A 251 8.06 6.36 -9.97
CA THR A 251 7.94 6.95 -11.31
C THR A 251 6.81 6.29 -12.09
N GLY A 252 5.74 7.04 -12.40
CA GLY A 252 4.62 6.52 -13.20
C GLY A 252 3.94 5.29 -12.57
N THR A 253 3.88 5.22 -11.23
CA THR A 253 3.19 4.16 -10.51
C THR A 253 1.75 4.57 -10.20
N GLU A 254 0.85 3.58 -10.07
CA GLU A 254 -0.53 3.81 -9.66
C GLU A 254 -0.61 4.35 -8.22
N ASN A 255 0.24 3.85 -7.33
CA ASN A 255 0.33 4.34 -5.97
C ASN A 255 1.79 4.61 -5.60
N GLY A 256 2.02 5.46 -4.60
CA GLY A 256 3.31 5.60 -3.96
C GLY A 256 3.38 4.69 -2.74
N LEU A 257 2.91 5.21 -1.61
CA LEU A 257 2.91 4.56 -0.31
C LEU A 257 1.46 4.19 0.04
N ARG A 258 1.18 2.89 0.13
CA ARG A 258 -0.20 2.39 0.28
C ARG A 258 -0.33 1.46 1.47
N ILE A 259 -1.40 1.63 2.25
CA ILE A 259 -1.89 0.64 3.21
C ILE A 259 -3.30 0.24 2.79
N LYS A 260 -3.55 -1.05 2.55
CA LYS A 260 -4.84 -1.56 2.07
C LYS A 260 -5.37 -2.65 2.99
N SER A 261 -6.64 -2.56 3.38
CA SER A 261 -7.34 -3.60 4.13
C SER A 261 -8.76 -3.84 3.64
N TRP A 262 -9.21 -5.10 3.68
CA TRP A 262 -10.57 -5.48 3.32
C TRP A 262 -11.58 -4.90 4.32
N GLY A 263 -12.73 -4.47 3.80
CA GLY A 263 -13.88 -4.04 4.58
C GLY A 263 -14.63 -5.19 5.26
N ARG A 264 -13.99 -5.92 6.18
CA ARG A 264 -14.61 -7.02 6.95
C ARG A 264 -14.07 -7.12 8.38
N PRO A 265 -14.76 -7.90 9.25
CA PRO A 265 -14.23 -8.34 10.52
C PRO A 265 -12.85 -8.99 10.40
N SER A 266 -11.93 -8.58 11.27
CA SER A 266 -10.57 -9.09 11.39
C SER A 266 -9.98 -8.71 12.75
N THR A 267 -9.01 -9.49 13.23
CA THR A 267 -8.14 -9.15 14.37
C THR A 267 -6.80 -8.55 13.93
N GLY A 268 -6.57 -8.40 12.62
CA GLY A 268 -5.34 -7.88 12.05
C GLY A 268 -5.08 -6.42 12.43
N PHE A 269 -3.83 -5.99 12.28
CA PHE A 269 -3.41 -4.62 12.53
C PHE A 269 -2.22 -4.23 11.65
N SER A 270 -1.98 -2.93 11.54
CA SER A 270 -0.81 -2.32 10.90
C SER A 270 -0.33 -1.19 11.80
N ARG A 271 0.88 -1.28 12.37
CA ARG A 271 1.37 -0.27 13.33
C ARG A 271 2.87 -0.01 13.29
N ASN A 272 3.30 1.13 13.81
CA ASN A 272 4.72 1.53 13.83
C ASN A 272 5.31 1.48 12.42
N ILE A 273 4.82 2.37 11.56
CA ILE A 273 5.23 2.45 10.15
C ILE A 273 5.84 3.82 9.91
N LEU A 274 7.04 3.84 9.35
CA LEU A 274 7.72 5.05 8.93
C LEU A 274 7.93 5.02 7.42
N PHE A 275 7.36 5.99 6.72
CA PHE A 275 7.69 6.33 5.35
C PHE A 275 8.48 7.64 5.34
N GLN A 276 9.71 7.63 4.81
CA GLN A 276 10.62 8.76 4.92
C GLN A 276 11.42 9.00 3.62
N HIS A 277 11.64 10.27 3.24
CA HIS A 277 12.44 10.65 2.07
C HIS A 277 11.94 10.02 0.76
N ALA A 278 10.68 10.28 0.41
CA ALA A 278 10.07 9.72 -0.79
C ALA A 278 9.87 10.78 -1.89
N LEU A 279 10.32 10.46 -3.11
CA LEU A 279 10.16 11.30 -4.30
C LEU A 279 9.12 10.71 -5.24
N MET A 280 8.07 11.48 -5.51
CA MET A 280 6.97 11.13 -6.41
C MET A 280 7.19 11.77 -7.79
N LYS A 281 7.21 10.97 -8.85
CA LYS A 281 7.28 11.44 -10.24
C LYS A 281 6.08 10.95 -11.02
N ASN A 282 5.05 11.79 -11.10
CA ASN A 282 3.82 11.51 -11.82
C ASN A 282 3.17 10.21 -11.35
N VAL A 283 2.92 10.13 -10.04
CA VAL A 283 2.28 8.98 -9.36
C VAL A 283 0.80 9.26 -9.21
N ASP A 284 -0.08 8.30 -9.54
CA ASP A 284 -1.52 8.57 -9.54
C ASP A 284 -2.05 8.82 -8.13
N ASN A 285 -1.70 7.97 -7.17
CA ASN A 285 -2.10 8.09 -5.77
C ASN A 285 -0.86 8.03 -4.84
N PRO A 286 -0.14 9.15 -4.64
CA PRO A 286 1.10 9.19 -3.87
C PRO A 286 1.02 8.59 -2.47
N ILE A 287 0.00 8.92 -1.68
CA ILE A 287 -0.18 8.43 -0.31
C ILE A 287 -1.62 7.93 -0.14
N VAL A 288 -1.79 6.67 0.22
CA VAL A 288 -3.11 6.04 0.35
C VAL A 288 -3.23 5.16 1.59
N ILE A 289 -4.30 5.35 2.36
CA ILE A 289 -4.84 4.33 3.25
C ILE A 289 -6.25 4.01 2.77
N ASP A 290 -6.47 2.76 2.37
CA ASP A 290 -7.76 2.25 1.88
C ASP A 290 -8.23 1.08 2.74
N GLN A 291 -9.16 1.35 3.67
CA GLN A 291 -9.80 0.32 4.48
C GLN A 291 -11.12 -0.20 3.87
N ASN A 292 -11.39 0.12 2.61
CA ASN A 292 -12.54 -0.36 1.84
C ASN A 292 -12.09 -1.22 0.64
N TYR A 293 -10.87 -1.79 0.71
CA TYR A 293 -10.26 -2.51 -0.40
C TYR A 293 -11.16 -3.65 -0.88
N CYS A 294 -11.58 -3.56 -2.14
CA CYS A 294 -12.35 -4.60 -2.81
C CYS A 294 -11.96 -4.70 -4.30
N PRO A 295 -10.94 -5.51 -4.63
CA PRO A 295 -10.51 -5.67 -6.02
C PRO A 295 -11.64 -6.29 -6.85
N ASP A 296 -11.80 -5.80 -8.08
CA ASP A 296 -12.82 -6.20 -9.06
C ASP A 296 -14.28 -6.10 -8.61
N ASN A 297 -14.58 -5.41 -7.50
CA ASN A 297 -15.89 -5.49 -6.83
C ASN A 297 -16.34 -6.94 -6.54
N LYS A 298 -15.40 -7.88 -6.41
CA LYS A 298 -15.68 -9.30 -6.17
C LYS A 298 -15.59 -9.62 -4.69
N ASN A 299 -16.62 -10.28 -4.16
CA ASN A 299 -16.71 -10.68 -2.76
C ASN A 299 -16.48 -9.51 -1.77
N CYS A 300 -16.91 -8.29 -2.14
CA CYS A 300 -16.86 -7.15 -1.24
C CYS A 300 -17.76 -7.43 -0.04
N PRO A 301 -17.24 -7.42 1.19
CA PRO A 301 -18.05 -7.80 2.35
C PRO A 301 -19.12 -6.75 2.70
N GLY A 302 -19.02 -5.54 2.13
CA GLY A 302 -19.93 -4.42 2.39
C GLY A 302 -19.89 -3.92 3.84
N LYS A 303 -18.90 -4.35 4.63
CA LYS A 303 -18.74 -4.02 6.05
C LYS A 303 -17.59 -3.03 6.23
N SER A 304 -17.54 -2.36 7.38
CA SER A 304 -16.37 -1.59 7.76
C SER A 304 -15.21 -2.52 8.11
N SER A 305 -13.97 -2.17 7.73
CA SER A 305 -12.79 -2.93 8.12
C SER A 305 -12.59 -2.91 9.63
N TRP A 306 -12.19 -4.04 10.21
CA TRP A 306 -11.78 -4.12 11.61
C TRP A 306 -10.26 -4.18 11.80
N VAL A 307 -9.50 -4.06 10.71
CA VAL A 307 -8.04 -3.91 10.80
C VAL A 307 -7.72 -2.58 11.47
N LYS A 308 -6.92 -2.62 12.53
CA LYS A 308 -6.47 -1.40 13.22
C LYS A 308 -5.23 -0.85 12.54
N ILE A 309 -5.26 0.42 12.15
CA ILE A 309 -4.08 1.10 11.58
C ILE A 309 -3.68 2.22 12.55
N SER A 310 -2.47 2.15 13.11
CA SER A 310 -1.97 3.16 14.04
C SER A 310 -0.52 3.52 13.82
N ASP A 311 -0.09 4.68 14.31
CA ASP A 311 1.32 5.07 14.41
C ASP A 311 2.03 4.99 13.05
N VAL A 312 1.47 5.69 12.06
CA VAL A 312 2.00 5.77 10.70
C VAL A 312 2.52 7.18 10.46
N THR A 313 3.82 7.29 10.24
CA THR A 313 4.48 8.57 9.97
C THR A 313 4.90 8.64 8.51
N TYR A 314 4.56 9.75 7.87
CA TYR A 314 4.95 10.14 6.53
C TYR A 314 5.81 11.39 6.64
N GLN A 315 7.09 11.28 6.33
CA GLN A 315 8.06 12.35 6.56
C GLN A 315 8.89 12.64 5.31
N ASP A 316 9.09 13.92 4.96
CA ASP A 316 9.89 14.34 3.79
C ASP A 316 9.42 13.63 2.51
N ILE A 317 8.19 13.93 2.09
CA ILE A 317 7.59 13.33 0.88
C ILE A 317 7.25 14.43 -0.11
N HIS A 318 7.90 14.39 -1.27
CA HIS A 318 7.86 15.48 -2.24
C HIS A 318 7.60 15.00 -3.66
N GLY A 319 7.17 15.91 -4.52
CA GLY A 319 7.12 15.68 -5.96
C GLY A 319 5.72 15.79 -6.57
N ALA A 320 5.53 15.16 -7.72
CA ALA A 320 4.35 15.35 -8.56
C ALA A 320 3.37 14.17 -8.48
N SER A 321 2.12 14.50 -8.18
CA SER A 321 0.95 13.65 -8.34
C SER A 321 0.40 13.76 -9.76
N ALA A 322 -0.05 12.63 -10.32
CA ALA A 322 -0.77 12.60 -11.59
C ALA A 322 -2.28 12.85 -11.41
N THR A 323 -2.81 12.77 -10.18
CA THR A 323 -4.19 13.13 -9.84
C THR A 323 -4.25 14.28 -8.83
N GLU A 324 -5.42 14.94 -8.74
CA GLU A 324 -5.64 16.07 -7.85
C GLU A 324 -5.57 15.69 -6.37
N ILE A 325 -6.11 14.54 -5.99
CA ILE A 325 -6.08 14.04 -4.61
C ILE A 325 -4.80 13.21 -4.42
N ALA A 326 -3.76 13.84 -3.87
CA ALA A 326 -2.47 13.19 -3.68
C ALA A 326 -2.36 12.39 -2.37
N VAL A 327 -3.15 12.77 -1.36
CA VAL A 327 -3.22 12.09 -0.06
C VAL A 327 -4.66 11.65 0.19
N LYS A 328 -4.88 10.34 0.30
CA LYS A 328 -6.21 9.78 0.54
C LYS A 328 -6.18 8.84 1.74
N PHE A 329 -6.84 9.24 2.82
CA PHE A 329 -7.10 8.39 3.97
C PHE A 329 -8.58 8.06 4.03
N ASP A 330 -8.93 6.84 3.68
CA ASP A 330 -10.28 6.31 3.78
C ASP A 330 -10.31 5.20 4.83
N CYS A 331 -10.31 5.64 6.09
CA CYS A 331 -10.27 4.75 7.24
C CYS A 331 -11.67 4.33 7.68
N SER A 332 -11.72 3.21 8.39
CA SER A 332 -12.95 2.60 8.87
C SER A 332 -13.62 3.46 9.93
N PRO A 333 -14.93 3.75 9.85
CA PRO A 333 -15.65 4.42 10.93
C PRO A 333 -15.75 3.56 12.20
N LYS A 334 -15.60 2.23 12.07
CA LYS A 334 -15.64 1.30 13.20
C LYS A 334 -14.30 1.22 13.94
N TYR A 335 -13.20 1.33 13.20
CA TYR A 335 -11.83 1.39 13.73
C TYR A 335 -11.07 2.49 12.99
N PRO A 336 -11.28 3.77 13.37
CA PRO A 336 -10.57 4.90 12.79
C PRO A 336 -9.06 4.70 12.84
N CYS A 337 -8.34 5.23 11.85
CA CYS A 337 -6.89 5.30 11.91
C CYS A 337 -6.46 6.30 12.99
N SER A 338 -5.44 6.00 13.76
CA SER A 338 -4.98 6.87 14.86
C SER A 338 -3.46 7.08 14.84
N GLY A 339 -2.97 8.26 15.22
CA GLY A 339 -1.54 8.54 15.21
C GLY A 339 -0.96 8.58 13.79
N ILE A 340 -1.71 9.17 12.85
CA ILE A 340 -1.22 9.41 11.49
C ILE A 340 -0.48 10.75 11.45
N ASN A 341 0.82 10.74 11.22
CA ASN A 341 1.64 11.96 11.22
C ASN A 341 2.14 12.29 9.82
N LEU A 342 1.91 13.53 9.38
CA LEU A 342 2.46 14.09 8.14
C LEU A 342 3.48 15.18 8.48
N GLU A 343 4.72 14.99 8.11
CA GLU A 343 5.81 15.94 8.38
C GLU A 343 6.53 16.28 7.07
N ASP A 344 6.54 17.55 6.67
CA ASP A 344 7.18 17.97 5.41
C ASP A 344 6.69 17.18 4.17
N VAL A 345 5.37 17.07 4.00
CA VAL A 345 4.74 16.45 2.82
C VAL A 345 4.32 17.54 1.83
N LYS A 346 5.01 17.63 0.69
CA LYS A 346 4.80 18.66 -0.34
C LYS A 346 4.59 18.02 -1.72
N LEU A 347 3.32 17.77 -2.05
CA LEU A 347 2.92 17.17 -3.32
C LEU A 347 2.22 18.21 -4.21
N ILE A 348 2.56 18.19 -5.50
CA ILE A 348 1.98 19.10 -6.50
C ILE A 348 1.18 18.34 -7.55
N TYR A 349 0.11 18.94 -8.03
CA TYR A 349 -0.68 18.52 -9.18
C TYR A 349 -0.82 19.70 -10.14
N LYS A 350 -0.42 19.53 -11.41
CA LYS A 350 -0.45 20.60 -12.43
C LYS A 350 0.19 21.93 -11.96
N ASN A 351 1.36 21.84 -11.32
CA ASN A 351 2.11 22.96 -10.75
C ASN A 351 1.40 23.74 -9.63
N GLN A 352 0.33 23.17 -9.06
CA GLN A 352 -0.35 23.69 -7.88
C GLN A 352 -0.20 22.70 -6.72
N PRO A 353 -0.35 23.15 -5.47
CA PRO A 353 -0.62 22.27 -4.35
C PRO A 353 -1.65 21.18 -4.68
N ALA A 354 -1.33 19.91 -4.43
CA ALA A 354 -2.30 18.83 -4.54
C ALA A 354 -3.27 18.81 -3.32
N GLU A 355 -4.46 18.23 -3.48
CA GLU A 355 -5.49 18.11 -2.45
C GLU A 355 -5.38 16.80 -1.64
N ALA A 356 -6.01 16.78 -0.46
CA ALA A 356 -6.14 15.61 0.41
C ALA A 356 -7.60 15.33 0.72
N SER A 357 -7.90 14.05 0.94
CA SER A 357 -9.20 13.58 1.42
C SER A 357 -8.99 12.63 2.59
N CYS A 358 -9.50 13.02 3.77
CA CYS A 358 -9.38 12.24 4.99
C CYS A 358 -10.76 11.87 5.55
N ARG A 359 -10.93 10.61 5.95
CA ARG A 359 -12.14 10.06 6.56
C ARG A 359 -11.73 9.14 7.71
N ASN A 360 -12.27 9.39 8.90
CA ASN A 360 -12.01 8.60 10.12
C ASN A 360 -10.51 8.39 10.39
N ALA A 361 -9.69 9.41 10.17
CA ALA A 361 -8.27 9.40 10.43
C ALA A 361 -7.94 10.51 11.42
N ASP A 362 -7.24 10.14 12.49
CA ASP A 362 -6.79 11.01 13.56
C ASP A 362 -5.27 11.08 13.60
N GLY A 363 -4.73 12.29 13.83
CA GLY A 363 -3.30 12.54 13.72
C GLY A 363 -2.93 14.01 13.55
N SER A 364 -1.72 14.27 13.07
CA SER A 364 -1.13 15.62 12.99
C SER A 364 -0.44 15.89 11.65
N ALA A 365 -0.36 17.17 11.27
CA ALA A 365 0.38 17.62 10.10
C ALA A 365 1.22 18.86 10.42
N SER A 366 2.53 18.81 10.16
CA SER A 366 3.48 19.91 10.38
C SER A 366 4.35 20.15 9.14
N ASP A 367 4.73 21.41 8.91
CA ASP A 367 5.58 21.90 7.79
C ASP A 367 5.19 21.40 6.38
N SER A 368 3.97 20.88 6.27
CA SER A 368 3.36 20.43 5.05
C SER A 368 2.48 21.58 4.57
N SER A 369 3.08 22.53 3.86
CA SER A 369 2.52 23.84 3.48
C SER A 369 1.18 23.81 2.71
N ASN A 370 0.65 22.62 2.41
CA ASN A 370 -0.64 22.40 1.77
C ASN A 370 -1.71 21.80 2.71
N TRP A 371 -1.36 21.39 3.94
CA TRP A 371 -2.24 20.65 4.86
C TRP A 371 -2.60 21.41 6.15
N THR A 372 -2.28 22.70 6.23
CA THR A 372 -2.32 23.53 7.45
C THR A 372 -3.73 23.98 7.91
N GLN A 373 -4.68 23.05 8.03
CA GLN A 373 -5.85 23.25 8.90
C GLN A 373 -6.36 21.95 9.54
N PHE A 374 -5.50 21.25 10.25
CA PHE A 374 -5.91 20.30 11.30
C PHE A 374 -5.70 20.97 12.66
N GLY A 375 -6.74 21.62 13.17
CA GLY A 375 -6.74 22.26 14.48
C GLY A 375 -8.14 22.17 15.07
N GLY A 376 -8.33 21.26 16.03
CA GLY A 376 -9.56 21.14 16.80
C GLY A 376 -9.52 19.90 17.67
N HIS A 377 -9.53 20.09 18.99
CA HIS A 377 -9.81 19.04 19.95
C HIS A 377 -11.11 18.33 19.55
N LEU A 378 -11.05 17.00 19.48
CA LEU A 378 -12.09 16.11 18.99
C LEU A 378 -13.29 16.09 19.95
N ASP A 379 -14.36 16.82 19.62
CA ASP A 379 -15.72 16.41 19.95
C ASP A 379 -16.49 16.24 18.62
N MET A 380 -16.83 14.98 18.34
CA MET A 380 -17.76 14.50 17.30
C MET A 380 -17.65 15.09 15.86
N LEU A 381 -17.06 14.27 14.99
CA LEU A 381 -17.62 13.85 13.70
C LEU A 381 -18.18 14.93 12.75
N PHE A 382 -17.39 15.55 11.87
CA PHE A 382 -17.88 15.93 10.53
C PHE A 382 -16.75 15.99 9.48
N GLN A 383 -16.97 15.27 8.37
CA GLN A 383 -16.17 15.34 7.14
C GLN A 383 -16.34 16.70 6.47
N VAL A 384 -15.23 17.39 6.26
CA VAL A 384 -15.17 18.60 5.43
C VAL A 384 -15.25 18.20 3.96
N THR A 385 -16.41 18.41 3.35
CA THR A 385 -16.52 18.58 1.90
C THR A 385 -17.08 19.97 1.64
N LYS A 386 -16.46 20.71 0.70
CA LYS A 386 -16.70 22.13 0.36
C LYS A 386 -18.15 22.50 -0.08
N LYS A 387 -19.19 21.72 0.23
CA LYS A 387 -20.59 22.04 -0.13
C LYS A 387 -21.69 21.73 0.91
N CYS A 388 -21.40 21.28 2.13
CA CYS A 388 -22.46 21.06 3.12
C CYS A 388 -22.05 21.47 4.54
N ASN A 389 -22.53 22.63 5.04
CA ASN A 389 -23.23 22.71 6.34
C ASN A 389 -23.78 24.10 6.75
N VAL A 390 -24.47 24.81 5.86
CA VAL A 390 -25.24 26.01 6.27
C VAL A 390 -26.44 25.63 7.17
N TYR A 391 -26.94 24.40 7.07
CA TYR A 391 -28.09 23.93 7.84
C TYR A 391 -27.73 23.69 9.32
N SER A 392 -26.58 23.08 9.60
CA SER A 392 -26.10 22.87 10.97
C SER A 392 -25.70 24.17 11.66
N PHE A 393 -25.20 25.17 10.93
CA PHE A 393 -24.91 26.49 11.49
C PHE A 393 -26.18 27.20 11.97
N GLY A 394 -27.28 27.14 11.21
CA GLY A 394 -28.55 27.75 11.61
C GLY A 394 -29.18 27.11 12.85
N VAL A 395 -29.10 25.77 12.96
CA VAL A 395 -29.56 25.02 14.14
C VAL A 395 -28.71 25.34 15.36
N LEU A 396 -27.38 25.34 15.21
CA LEU A 396 -26.45 25.66 16.29
C LEU A 396 -26.58 27.13 16.76
N ALA A 397 -26.78 28.07 15.84
CA ALA A 397 -27.02 29.47 16.17
C ALA A 397 -28.33 29.65 16.97
N LEU A 398 -29.40 28.94 16.59
CA LEU A 398 -30.66 28.95 17.33
C LEU A 398 -30.53 28.29 18.71
N GLU A 399 -29.74 27.22 18.84
CA GLU A 399 -29.46 26.56 20.11
C GLU A 399 -28.62 27.44 21.05
N VAL A 400 -27.63 28.15 20.52
CA VAL A 400 -26.78 29.06 21.30
C VAL A 400 -27.54 30.31 21.74
N ILE A 401 -28.48 30.82 20.93
CA ILE A 401 -29.31 31.97 21.31
C ILE A 401 -30.35 31.59 22.38
N LYS A 402 -30.82 30.33 22.43
CA LYS A 402 -32.00 29.93 23.22
C LYS A 402 -31.75 28.86 24.30
N GLU A 403 -30.53 28.32 24.40
CA GLU A 403 -30.14 27.18 25.25
C GLU A 403 -31.07 25.94 25.13
N ASN A 404 -31.81 25.78 24.01
CA ASN A 404 -32.78 24.70 23.80
C ASN A 404 -32.77 24.18 22.35
N HIS A 405 -33.08 22.88 22.17
CA HIS A 405 -33.07 22.20 20.87
C HIS A 405 -34.24 22.68 19.97
N PRO A 406 -34.06 22.94 18.66
CA PRO A 406 -35.10 23.53 17.80
C PRO A 406 -36.36 22.68 17.61
N ARG A 407 -36.32 21.41 18.03
CA ARG A 407 -37.43 20.46 17.88
C ARG A 407 -38.65 20.86 18.70
N ASP A 408 -38.44 21.60 19.79
CA ASP A 408 -39.51 22.05 20.69
C ASP A 408 -40.24 23.30 20.17
N PHE A 409 -39.78 23.89 19.06
CA PHE A 409 -40.35 25.11 18.48
C PHE A 409 -40.84 24.93 17.03
N ILE A 410 -40.52 23.81 16.37
CA ILE A 410 -40.99 23.52 15.00
C ILE A 410 -42.52 23.33 14.95
N SER A 411 -43.18 23.03 16.07
CA SER A 411 -44.65 22.95 16.11
C SER A 411 -45.37 24.30 15.99
N SER A 412 -44.68 25.44 16.18
CA SER A 412 -45.30 26.79 16.16
C SER A 412 -45.05 27.61 14.88
N ILE A 413 -44.16 27.21 13.97
CA ILE A 413 -43.73 28.03 12.82
C ILE A 413 -44.23 27.50 11.46
N SER A 414 -45.33 26.74 11.42
CA SER A 414 -45.83 26.18 10.15
C SER A 414 -46.58 27.18 9.24
N SER A 415 -46.25 28.48 9.24
CA SER A 415 -46.79 29.41 8.23
C SER A 415 -45.82 30.56 7.92
N SER A 416 -45.55 30.76 6.62
CA SER A 416 -44.65 31.77 6.07
C SER A 416 -45.12 33.23 6.26
N SER A 417 -46.30 33.45 6.84
CA SER A 417 -46.83 34.79 7.14
C SER A 417 -46.43 35.34 8.52
N PHE A 418 -45.75 34.55 9.37
CA PHE A 418 -45.49 34.94 10.77
C PHE A 418 -44.16 35.69 11.00
N ILE A 419 -43.27 35.77 10.00
CA ILE A 419 -41.90 36.27 10.18
C ILE A 419 -41.85 37.80 10.43
N ARG A 420 -42.86 38.56 9.98
CA ARG A 420 -42.86 40.03 10.16
C ARG A 420 -43.41 40.53 11.50
N SER A 421 -43.84 39.64 12.41
CA SER A 421 -44.47 40.06 13.67
C SER A 421 -43.82 39.53 14.94
N ILE A 422 -42.67 38.84 14.85
CA ILE A 422 -41.97 38.42 16.07
C ILE A 422 -41.30 39.64 16.70
N SER A 423 -41.77 40.02 17.89
CA SER A 423 -41.12 41.05 18.71
C SER A 423 -39.75 40.51 19.13
N LEU A 424 -38.67 41.26 18.88
CA LEU A 424 -37.29 40.87 19.21
C LEU A 424 -37.11 40.47 20.69
N ASN A 425 -37.99 40.96 21.56
CA ASN A 425 -38.04 40.64 22.99
C ASN A 425 -38.51 39.22 23.31
N GLU A 426 -39.07 38.48 22.33
CA GLU A 426 -39.44 37.06 22.47
C GLU A 426 -38.30 36.12 22.06
N ILE A 427 -37.24 36.65 21.41
CA ILE A 427 -36.10 35.88 20.91
C ILE A 427 -34.87 36.02 21.80
N LEU A 428 -34.71 37.15 22.49
CA LEU A 428 -33.55 37.46 23.31
C LEU A 428 -33.72 36.99 24.76
N ASP A 429 -32.63 36.52 25.38
CA ASP A 429 -32.61 36.17 26.81
C ASP A 429 -32.97 37.41 27.66
N PRO A 430 -34.06 37.38 28.45
CA PRO A 430 -34.51 38.50 29.27
C PRO A 430 -33.53 38.87 30.40
N ARG A 431 -32.50 38.05 30.64
CA ARG A 431 -31.43 38.31 31.62
C ARG A 431 -30.27 39.14 31.07
N LEU A 432 -30.21 39.36 29.75
CA LEU A 432 -29.16 40.18 29.12
C LEU A 432 -29.58 41.65 29.03
N SER A 433 -28.66 42.58 29.32
CA SER A 433 -28.89 44.02 29.11
C SER A 433 -29.17 44.31 27.64
N THR A 434 -30.06 45.28 27.35
CA THR A 434 -30.50 45.62 25.99
C THR A 434 -29.31 45.77 25.03
N ALA A 435 -29.18 44.82 24.10
CA ALA A 435 -28.15 44.82 23.08
C ALA A 435 -28.19 46.11 22.25
N SER A 436 -27.03 46.63 21.83
CA SER A 436 -26.97 47.81 20.95
C SER A 436 -27.71 47.54 19.63
N ARG A 437 -28.26 48.58 18.98
CA ARG A 437 -28.98 48.45 17.70
C ARG A 437 -28.19 47.66 16.65
N ASN A 438 -26.88 47.86 16.58
CA ASN A 438 -26.01 47.14 15.63
C ASN A 438 -26.02 45.62 15.88
N VAL A 439 -26.08 45.18 17.14
CA VAL A 439 -26.13 43.75 17.49
C VAL A 439 -27.53 43.18 17.20
N GLN A 440 -28.58 43.97 17.40
CA GLN A 440 -29.95 43.59 17.04
C GLN A 440 -30.10 43.42 15.52
N ASP A 441 -29.59 44.35 14.73
CA ASP A 441 -29.65 44.29 13.26
C ASP A 441 -28.84 43.09 12.72
N MET A 442 -27.71 42.77 13.35
CA MET A 442 -26.91 41.59 13.01
C MET A 442 -27.64 40.28 13.33
N LEU A 443 -28.32 40.21 14.48
CA LEU A 443 -29.12 39.05 14.86
C LEU A 443 -30.36 38.86 13.96
N ILE A 444 -31.03 39.95 13.57
CA ILE A 444 -32.14 39.92 12.61
C ILE A 444 -31.65 39.38 11.26
N SER A 445 -30.50 39.87 10.77
CA SER A 445 -29.91 39.42 9.51
C SER A 445 -29.55 37.92 9.54
N ILE A 446 -29.02 37.43 10.66
CA ILE A 446 -28.72 36.01 10.87
C ILE A 446 -30.03 35.19 10.86
N MET A 447 -31.08 35.66 11.54
CA MET A 447 -32.36 34.94 11.57
C MET A 447 -33.06 34.89 10.21
N GLU A 448 -33.05 35.99 9.43
CA GLU A 448 -33.61 35.99 8.07
C GLU A 448 -32.94 34.94 7.17
N VAL A 449 -31.61 34.81 7.27
CA VAL A 449 -30.82 33.79 6.54
C VAL A 449 -31.17 32.37 6.96
N VAL A 450 -31.42 32.14 8.25
CA VAL A 450 -31.82 30.83 8.79
C VAL A 450 -33.23 30.45 8.33
N PHE A 451 -34.17 31.40 8.30
CA PHE A 451 -35.55 31.13 7.88
C PHE A 451 -35.70 30.92 6.37
N LEU A 452 -34.91 31.59 5.53
CA LEU A 452 -34.86 31.36 4.08
C LEU A 452 -34.46 29.92 3.68
N ARG A 453 -33.97 29.10 4.62
CA ARG A 453 -33.59 27.69 4.42
C ARG A 453 -34.64 26.69 4.94
N LEU A 454 -35.63 27.14 5.72
CA LEU A 454 -36.72 26.28 6.23
C LEU A 454 -37.81 26.06 5.17
N ASP A 455 -37.88 26.92 4.15
CA ASP A 455 -38.81 26.80 3.04
C ASP A 455 -38.03 26.45 1.74
N VAL A 456 -38.35 25.29 1.16
CA VAL A 456 -38.06 24.84 -0.23
C VAL A 456 -36.65 24.29 -0.58
N SER A 457 -36.69 23.06 -1.14
CA SER A 457 -35.73 22.30 -1.97
C SER A 457 -34.20 22.51 -1.79
N PRO A 458 -33.41 21.45 -1.49
CA PRO A 458 -31.97 21.52 -1.21
C PRO A 458 -31.07 21.98 -2.37
N LYS A 459 -31.60 22.24 -3.57
CA LYS A 459 -30.82 22.60 -4.77
C LYS A 459 -30.72 24.11 -5.07
N SER A 460 -31.43 24.97 -4.35
CA SER A 460 -31.54 26.42 -4.67
C SER A 460 -30.97 27.37 -3.61
N GLY A 461 -30.30 26.86 -2.57
CA GLY A 461 -29.80 27.71 -1.48
C GLY A 461 -28.49 28.47 -1.80
N PRO A 462 -28.24 29.62 -1.17
CA PRO A 462 -27.06 30.45 -1.41
C PRO A 462 -25.75 29.75 -0.99
N THR A 463 -24.63 30.12 -1.63
CA THR A 463 -23.31 29.53 -1.37
C THR A 463 -22.64 30.16 -0.13
N MET A 464 -21.66 29.49 0.48
CA MET A 464 -20.86 30.06 1.58
C MET A 464 -20.16 31.37 1.19
N HIS A 465 -19.79 31.52 -0.09
CA HIS A 465 -19.22 32.76 -0.60
C HIS A 465 -20.23 33.93 -0.54
N THR A 466 -21.50 33.64 -0.83
CA THR A 466 -22.61 34.61 -0.70
C THR A 466 -22.90 34.95 0.77
N MET A 467 -22.74 33.99 1.68
CA MET A 467 -22.95 34.20 3.12
C MET A 467 -21.84 35.04 3.77
N CYS A 468 -20.58 34.87 3.35
CA CYS A 468 -19.45 35.68 3.83
C CYS A 468 -19.45 37.14 3.34
N GLN A 469 -20.32 37.52 2.40
CA GLN A 469 -20.48 38.90 1.94
C GLN A 469 -21.64 39.64 2.64
N LEU A 470 -22.47 38.92 3.40
CA LEU A 470 -23.65 39.44 4.10
C LEU A 470 -23.43 39.64 5.61
N ILE A 471 -22.33 39.10 6.15
CA ILE A 471 -21.80 39.34 7.50
C ILE A 471 -20.63 40.30 7.34
#